data_AF-Q9XHT0-F1
#
_entry.id   AF-Q9XHT0-F1
#
_cell.length_a   1.000
_cell.length_b   1.000
_cell.length_c   1.000
_cell.angle_alpha   90.00
_cell.angle_beta   90.00
_cell.angle_gamma   90.00
#
_symmetry.space_group_name_H-M   'P 1'
#
loop_
_entity.id
_entity.type
_entity.pdbx_description
1 polymer ?
#
loop_
_entity_poly.entity_id
_entity_poly.type
_entity_poly.pdbx_seq_one_letter_code
_entity_poly.pdbx_strand_id
1 'polypeptide(L)'
;DLNPKRFEEAKNFGVTDFVNPKEHDKPVQQVIAEMTNGGVDRSVECTGSIQAMIQAFECVHDGWGVAVLVGVPSKDDAFKTHPMNLLNERTLKGTFFG
;
A
#
# COMPACT_ATOMS: atom_id res chain seq x y z
N ASP A 1 -0.74 -6.71 -6.81
CA ASP A 1 -1.66 -6.53 -7.98
C ASP A 1 -2.57 -7.76 -8.05
N LEU A 2 -3.68 -7.71 -8.77
CA LEU A 2 -4.59 -8.85 -8.94
C LEU A 2 -4.26 -9.73 -10.16
N ASN A 3 -3.41 -9.26 -11.07
CA ASN A 3 -3.00 -9.95 -12.28
C ASN A 3 -1.56 -10.45 -12.14
N PRO A 4 -1.34 -11.74 -11.86
CA PRO A 4 -0.01 -12.32 -11.70
C PRO A 4 0.89 -12.17 -12.93
N LYS A 5 0.31 -12.03 -14.14
CA LYS A 5 1.09 -11.87 -15.37
C LYS A 5 1.90 -10.57 -15.40
N ARG A 6 1.48 -9.55 -14.64
CA ARG A 6 2.22 -8.28 -14.53
C ARG A 6 3.53 -8.42 -13.76
N PHE A 7 3.69 -9.48 -12.96
CA PHE A 7 4.91 -9.67 -12.17
C PHE A 7 6.13 -9.89 -13.06
N GLU A 8 6.01 -10.70 -14.12
CA GLU A 8 7.13 -10.95 -15.04
C GLU A 8 7.64 -9.66 -15.71
N GLU A 9 6.73 -8.77 -16.11
CA GLU A 9 7.12 -7.45 -16.63
C GLU A 9 7.70 -6.55 -15.53
N ALA A 10 7.11 -6.57 -14.33
CA ALA A 10 7.53 -5.74 -13.21
C ALA A 10 8.95 -6.07 -12.71
N LYS A 11 9.39 -7.32 -12.83
CA LYS A 11 10.77 -7.74 -12.51
C LYS A 11 11.81 -6.95 -13.32
N ASN A 12 11.50 -6.59 -14.57
CA ASN A 12 12.38 -5.77 -15.41
C ASN A 12 12.55 -4.34 -14.87
N PHE A 13 11.64 -3.88 -14.01
CA PHE A 13 11.69 -2.59 -13.33
C PHE A 13 12.20 -2.69 -11.88
N GLY A 14 12.73 -3.86 -11.48
CA GLY A 14 13.34 -4.08 -10.18
C GLY A 14 12.39 -4.56 -9.08
N VAL A 15 11.15 -4.95 -9.41
CA VAL A 15 10.25 -5.58 -8.43
C VAL A 15 10.75 -6.98 -8.08
N THR A 16 11.00 -7.23 -6.80
CA THR A 16 11.55 -8.50 -6.28
C THR A 16 10.48 -9.50 -5.88
N ASP A 17 9.38 -9.00 -5.30
CA ASP A 17 8.33 -9.80 -4.69
C ASP A 17 6.96 -9.39 -5.22
N PHE A 18 6.04 -10.36 -5.24
CA PHE A 18 4.67 -10.14 -5.69
C PHE A 18 3.68 -10.74 -4.71
N VAL A 19 2.69 -9.94 -4.32
CA VAL A 19 1.61 -10.35 -3.43
C VAL A 19 0.29 -10.12 -4.16
N ASN A 20 -0.49 -11.19 -4.33
CA ASN A 20 -1.84 -11.14 -4.86
C ASN A 20 -2.85 -11.17 -3.70
N PRO A 21 -3.58 -10.07 -3.42
CA PRO A 21 -4.56 -10.04 -2.33
C PRO A 21 -5.61 -11.16 -2.36
N LYS A 22 -5.88 -11.77 -3.52
CA LYS A 22 -6.85 -12.88 -3.65
C LYS A 22 -6.32 -14.25 -3.20
N GLU A 23 -5.01 -14.37 -3.01
CA GLU A 23 -4.33 -15.61 -2.63
C GLU A 23 -4.09 -15.69 -1.12
N HIS A 24 -4.62 -14.72 -0.36
CA HIS A 24 -4.46 -14.64 1.09
C HIS A 24 -5.82 -14.41 1.77
N ASP A 25 -6.04 -15.12 2.88
CA ASP A 25 -7.24 -14.92 3.71
C ASP A 25 -7.11 -13.68 4.60
N LYS A 26 -5.87 -13.25 4.89
CA LYS A 26 -5.58 -12.05 5.69
C LYS A 26 -5.59 -10.79 4.81
N PRO A 27 -5.92 -9.62 5.37
CA PRO A 27 -5.73 -8.34 4.69
C PRO A 27 -4.29 -8.17 4.20
N VAL A 28 -4.12 -7.71 2.96
CA VAL A 28 -2.81 -7.66 2.30
C VAL A 28 -1.78 -6.83 3.08
N GLN A 29 -2.21 -5.78 3.78
CA GLN A 29 -1.33 -4.96 4.61
C GLN A 29 -0.70 -5.75 5.77
N GLN A 30 -1.42 -6.74 6.31
CA GLN A 30 -0.89 -7.65 7.35
C GLN A 30 0.09 -8.65 6.75
N VAL A 31 -0.22 -9.18 5.57
CA VAL A 31 0.70 -10.07 4.83
C VAL A 31 2.02 -9.36 4.56
N ILE A 32 1.97 -8.12 4.07
CA ILE A 32 3.16 -7.30 3.84
C ILE A 32 3.91 -7.03 5.15
N ALA A 33 3.21 -6.66 6.23
CA ALA A 33 3.85 -6.42 7.52
C ALA A 33 4.55 -7.68 8.07
N GLU A 34 3.96 -8.87 7.91
CA GLU A 34 4.57 -10.16 8.28
C GLU A 34 5.81 -10.46 7.43
N MET A 35 5.76 -10.22 6.13
CA MET A 35 6.90 -10.41 5.21
C MET A 35 8.06 -9.44 5.47
N THR A 36 7.76 -8.26 6.02
CA THR A 36 8.72 -7.15 6.18
C THR A 36 9.04 -6.84 7.64
N ASN A 37 8.64 -7.73 8.57
CA ASN A 37 8.93 -7.61 10.00
C ASN A 37 8.42 -6.30 10.64
N GLY A 38 7.22 -5.86 10.27
CA GLY A 38 6.56 -4.68 10.85
C GLY A 38 5.94 -3.73 9.84
N GLY A 39 6.21 -3.91 8.55
CA GLY A 39 5.71 -3.04 7.47
C GLY A 39 6.85 -2.46 6.65
N VAL A 40 6.51 -1.88 5.51
CA VAL A 40 7.49 -1.27 4.60
C VAL A 40 7.87 0.13 5.07
N ASP A 41 9.11 0.54 4.82
CA ASP A 41 9.52 1.93 5.08
C ASP A 41 8.70 2.91 4.23
N ARG A 42 8.44 2.55 2.98
CA ARG A 42 7.74 3.38 2.00
C ARG A 42 6.74 2.55 1.22
N SER A 43 5.56 3.10 1.00
CA SER A 43 4.57 2.55 0.07
C SER A 43 4.11 3.61 -0.92
N VAL A 44 3.75 3.16 -2.12
CA VAL A 44 3.21 4.02 -3.18
C VAL A 44 1.96 3.35 -3.74
N GLU A 45 0.84 4.08 -3.78
CA GLU A 45 -0.40 3.61 -4.39
C GLU A 45 -0.60 4.25 -5.76
N CYS A 46 -0.79 3.41 -6.79
CA CYS A 46 -0.79 3.84 -8.19
C CYS A 46 -2.04 3.43 -8.98
N THR A 47 -3.13 3.04 -8.32
CA THR A 47 -4.35 2.53 -8.98
C THR A 47 -5.55 3.47 -8.85
N GLY A 48 -5.64 4.25 -7.77
CA GLY A 48 -6.82 5.07 -7.47
C GLY A 48 -7.90 4.33 -6.67
N SER A 49 -7.71 3.04 -6.39
CA SER A 49 -8.66 2.26 -5.57
C SER A 49 -8.57 2.68 -4.11
N ILE A 50 -9.68 3.13 -3.53
CA ILE A 50 -9.73 3.54 -2.13
C ILE A 50 -9.26 2.43 -1.17
N GLN A 51 -9.56 1.17 -1.50
CA GLN A 51 -9.10 0.03 -0.71
C GLN A 51 -7.58 -0.14 -0.80
N ALA A 52 -7.00 0.02 -2.00
CA ALA A 52 -5.55 -0.05 -2.18
C ALA A 52 -4.84 1.13 -1.49
N MET A 53 -5.45 2.32 -1.47
CA MET A 53 -4.92 3.49 -0.76
C MET A 53 -4.83 3.26 0.74
N ILE A 54 -5.90 2.74 1.34
CA ILE A 54 -5.93 2.42 2.77
C ILE A 54 -4.91 1.32 3.07
N GLN A 55 -4.85 0.26 2.26
CA GLN A 55 -3.89 -0.83 2.43
C GLN A 55 -2.44 -0.34 2.31
N ALA A 56 -2.16 0.57 1.37
CA ALA A 56 -0.83 1.17 1.22
C ALA A 56 -0.43 1.99 2.45
N PHE A 57 -1.36 2.74 3.05
CA PHE A 57 -1.09 3.45 4.31
C PHE A 57 -0.97 2.49 5.51
N GLU A 58 -1.74 1.42 5.53
CA GLU A 58 -1.76 0.49 6.66
C GLU A 58 -0.62 -0.54 6.63
N CYS A 59 0.10 -0.67 5.52
CA CYS A 59 1.24 -1.58 5.40
C CYS A 59 2.60 -0.93 5.69
N VAL A 60 2.66 0.39 5.91
CA VAL A 60 3.93 1.05 6.27
C VAL A 60 4.28 0.82 7.73
N HIS A 61 5.58 0.83 8.00
CA HIS A 61 6.13 0.57 9.33
C HIS A 61 5.70 1.64 10.35
N ASP A 62 5.39 1.21 11.58
CA ASP A 62 5.16 2.12 12.72
C ASP A 62 6.44 2.91 13.04
N GLY A 63 6.33 4.19 13.40
CA GLY A 63 7.46 5.06 13.73
C GLY A 63 7.97 5.92 12.58
N TRP A 64 8.18 5.34 11.38
CA TRP A 64 8.83 6.08 10.28
C TRP A 64 8.26 5.80 8.88
N GLY A 65 7.22 4.97 8.78
CA GLY A 65 6.61 4.59 7.52
C GLY A 65 5.97 5.78 6.79
N VAL A 66 6.15 5.85 5.47
CA VAL A 66 5.53 6.90 4.64
C VAL A 66 4.78 6.26 3.48
N ALA A 67 3.49 6.57 3.36
CA ALA A 67 2.68 6.20 2.22
C ALA A 67 2.46 7.40 1.30
N VAL A 68 2.63 7.20 0.00
CA VAL A 68 2.39 8.22 -1.03
C VAL A 68 1.27 7.76 -1.95
N LEU A 69 0.18 8.50 -1.98
CA LEU A 69 -0.95 8.25 -2.87
C LEU A 69 -0.74 9.01 -4.18
N VAL A 70 -0.67 8.27 -5.29
CA VAL A 70 -0.53 8.80 -6.65
C VAL A 70 -1.80 8.57 -7.46
N GLY A 71 -2.49 7.45 -7.21
CA GLY A 71 -3.78 7.16 -7.82
C GLY A 71 -4.84 8.22 -7.48
N VAL A 72 -5.76 8.46 -8.42
CA VAL A 72 -6.86 9.41 -8.22
C VAL A 72 -8.13 8.63 -7.84
N PRO A 73 -8.71 8.86 -6.65
CA PRO A 73 -9.92 8.17 -6.21
C PRO A 73 -11.18 8.73 -6.90
N SER A 74 -12.30 8.02 -6.77
CA SER A 74 -13.60 8.51 -7.22
C SER A 74 -14.08 9.66 -6.31
N LYS A 75 -14.93 10.53 -6.85
CA LYS A 75 -15.41 11.73 -6.13
C LYS A 75 -16.10 11.42 -4.79
N ASP A 76 -16.78 10.28 -4.70
CA ASP A 76 -17.56 9.88 -3.53
C ASP A 76 -16.79 8.93 -2.58
N ASP A 77 -15.53 8.63 -2.90
CA ASP A 77 -14.71 7.77 -2.05
C ASP A 77 -14.30 8.47 -0.76
N ALA A 78 -14.26 7.70 0.34
CA ALA A 78 -13.82 8.19 1.64
C ALA A 78 -12.65 7.35 2.15
N PHE A 79 -11.52 8.00 2.39
CA PHE A 79 -10.37 7.37 3.02
C PHE A 79 -10.61 7.28 4.52
N LYS A 80 -10.59 6.06 5.07
CA LYS A 80 -10.84 5.81 6.49
C LYS A 80 -9.82 4.81 7.00
N THR A 81 -9.22 5.12 8.14
CA THR A 81 -8.23 4.27 8.82
C THR A 81 -8.32 4.50 10.33
N HIS A 82 -7.73 3.62 11.13
CA HIS A 82 -7.76 3.75 12.58
C HIS A 82 -6.85 4.92 13.03
N PRO A 83 -7.29 5.82 13.94
CA PRO A 83 -6.48 6.96 14.38
C PRO A 83 -5.11 6.59 14.95
N MET A 84 -4.99 5.40 15.55
CA MET A 84 -3.70 4.89 16.04
C MET A 84 -2.64 4.78 14.94
N ASN A 85 -3.02 4.61 13.68
CA ASN A 85 -2.04 4.54 12.59
C ASN A 85 -1.29 5.88 12.44
N LEU A 86 -1.94 7.01 12.73
CA LEU A 86 -1.28 8.33 12.75
C LEU A 86 -0.51 8.57 14.05
N LEU A 87 -1.03 8.11 15.19
CA LEU A 87 -0.35 8.23 16.48
C LEU A 87 0.88 7.33 16.59
N ASN A 88 0.92 6.23 15.84
CA ASN A 88 2.09 5.39 15.62
C ASN A 88 3.04 5.98 14.56
N GLU A 89 2.98 7.30 14.33
CA GLU A 89 3.93 8.08 13.53
C GLU A 89 4.04 7.68 12.05
N ARG A 90 3.01 7.03 11.49
CA ARG A 90 2.92 6.82 10.05
C ARG A 90 2.57 8.12 9.35
N THR A 91 3.21 8.39 8.22
CA THR A 91 2.97 9.60 7.42
C THR A 91 2.21 9.27 6.15
N LEU A 92 1.12 10.00 5.89
CA LEU A 92 0.38 9.93 4.63
C LEU A 92 0.68 11.19 3.79
N LYS A 93 1.04 11.00 2.53
CA LYS A 93 1.25 12.06 1.54
C LYS A 93 0.48 11.75 0.26
N GLY A 94 0.21 12.77 -0.54
CA GLY A 94 -0.35 12.62 -1.87
C GLY A 94 0.43 13.47 -2.88
N THR A 95 0.40 13.07 -4.15
CA THR A 95 0.97 13.84 -5.25
C THR A 95 0.08 13.73 -6.49
N PHE A 96 -0.11 14.87 -7.17
CA PHE A 96 -0.56 14.87 -8.56
C PHE A 96 0.73 15.06 -9.39
N PHE A 97 1.02 14.12 -10.29
CA PHE A 97 2.16 14.13 -11.25
C PHE A 97 3.52 13.60 -10.78
N GLY A 98 3.68 13.21 -9.51
CA GLY A 98 4.93 12.63 -9.00
C GLY A 98 5.73 13.63 -8.20
#